data_AF-A0A9E2C3F5-F1
#
_entry.id   AF-A0A9E2C3F5-F1
#
_cell.length_a   1.000
_cell.length_b   1.000
_cell.length_c   1.000
_cell.angle_alpha   90.00
_cell.angle_beta   90.00
_cell.angle_gamma   90.00
#
_symmetry.space_group_name_H-M   'P 1'
#
loop_
_entity.id
_entity.type
_entity.pdbx_description
1 polymer ?
#
loop_
_entity_poly.entity_id
_entity_poly.type
_entity_poly.pdbx_seq_one_letter_code
_entity_poly.pdbx_strand_id
1 'polypeptide(L)'
;MTPSEIVSELDKHIVGQTSAKRSVAVALRNRWRRAQVAEPLRTEITPKNILMIGPTGVGKTEIARRLARLANAPFVKVEATKFTEVGYVGRDVDSIIRDLMEIAIKDLRERAMKAVRARAEDAAEDRVLDVLLPPARPVGFGADAPPVDESATRQKFRKKLREGELDDKEIDVEVAVAPASMEILTPPGMEELTGQLQSMFQNMGAQRRRARKMRVKEALRVLADEEAARLVNEDEIKLQALDAVEQHGIVFLDEIDKIATRSDSGGADVSRQGVQRDLLPLVEGTTVSTKYGMVRTDHILFIASGAFHLS
;
A
#
# COMPACT_ATOMS: atom_id res chain seq x y z
N MET A 1 -9.05 9.33 -19.82
CA MET A 1 -9.33 8.33 -20.88
C MET A 1 -10.81 8.28 -21.21
N THR A 2 -11.16 8.11 -22.48
CA THR A 2 -12.51 7.82 -22.95
C THR A 2 -12.84 6.32 -22.76
N PRO A 3 -14.13 5.92 -22.75
CA PRO A 3 -14.48 4.50 -22.66
C PRO A 3 -13.84 3.64 -23.76
N SER A 4 -13.74 4.16 -24.99
CA SER A 4 -13.11 3.45 -26.11
C SER A 4 -11.61 3.24 -25.91
N GLU A 5 -10.91 4.24 -25.37
CA GLU A 5 -9.48 4.11 -25.02
C GLU A 5 -9.27 3.08 -23.90
N ILE A 6 -10.15 3.06 -22.89
CA ILE A 6 -10.08 2.06 -21.81
C ILE A 6 -10.26 0.66 -22.37
N VAL A 7 -11.26 0.44 -23.24
CA VAL A 7 -11.47 -0.86 -23.90
C VAL A 7 -10.24 -1.26 -24.72
N SER A 8 -9.69 -0.34 -25.51
CA SER A 8 -8.48 -0.59 -26.32
C SER A 8 -7.26 -0.93 -25.48
N GLU A 9 -7.12 -0.35 -24.28
CA GLU A 9 -6.03 -0.69 -23.37
C GLU A 9 -6.24 -2.08 -22.75
N LEU A 10 -7.48 -2.42 -22.39
CA LEU A 10 -7.85 -3.75 -21.90
C LEU A 10 -7.68 -4.83 -22.98
N ASP A 11 -7.88 -4.50 -24.25
CA ASP A 11 -7.69 -5.42 -25.39
C ASP A 11 -6.24 -5.93 -25.53
N LYS A 12 -5.25 -5.18 -25.04
CA LYS A 12 -3.83 -5.61 -25.03
C LYS A 12 -3.55 -6.78 -24.09
N HIS A 13 -4.44 -7.03 -23.13
CA HIS A 13 -4.22 -8.02 -22.07
C HIS A 13 -5.32 -9.08 -21.97
N ILE A 14 -6.55 -8.74 -22.33
CA ILE A 14 -7.70 -9.64 -22.27
C ILE A 14 -8.20 -9.88 -23.69
N VAL A 15 -8.35 -11.15 -24.08
CA VAL A 15 -8.91 -11.50 -25.39
C VAL A 15 -10.44 -11.61 -25.28
N GLY A 16 -11.18 -11.01 -26.21
CA GLY A 16 -12.66 -11.05 -26.21
C GLY A 16 -13.29 -10.29 -25.04
N GLN A 17 -14.39 -10.80 -24.48
CA GLN A 17 -15.11 -10.22 -23.33
C GLN A 17 -15.51 -8.74 -23.48
N THR A 18 -15.91 -8.35 -24.70
CA THR A 18 -16.19 -6.95 -25.06
C THR A 18 -17.28 -6.31 -24.19
N SER A 19 -18.31 -7.07 -23.80
CA SER A 19 -19.38 -6.59 -22.91
C SER A 19 -18.81 -6.21 -21.54
N ALA A 20 -18.03 -7.09 -20.91
CA ALA A 20 -17.41 -6.84 -19.61
C ALA A 20 -16.45 -5.64 -19.66
N LYS A 21 -15.61 -5.55 -20.72
CA LYS A 21 -14.71 -4.41 -20.94
C LYS A 21 -15.46 -3.08 -21.04
N ARG A 22 -16.57 -3.05 -21.79
CA ARG A 22 -17.42 -1.85 -21.90
C ARG A 22 -18.03 -1.46 -20.55
N SER A 23 -18.54 -2.43 -19.78
CA SER A 23 -19.11 -2.16 -18.46
C SER A 23 -18.10 -1.53 -17.51
N VAL A 24 -16.89 -2.08 -17.42
CA VAL A 24 -15.84 -1.50 -16.56
C VAL A 24 -15.33 -0.15 -17.06
N ALA A 25 -15.27 0.05 -18.39
CA ALA A 25 -14.89 1.31 -18.98
C ALA A 25 -15.90 2.42 -18.67
N VAL A 26 -17.21 2.10 -18.69
CA VAL A 26 -18.27 3.03 -18.29
C VAL A 26 -18.19 3.37 -16.81
N ALA A 27 -17.98 2.37 -15.94
CA ALA A 27 -17.83 2.61 -14.50
C ALA A 27 -16.65 3.55 -14.19
N LEU A 28 -15.48 3.29 -14.79
CA LEU A 28 -14.31 4.15 -14.63
C LEU A 28 -14.53 5.55 -15.22
N ARG A 29 -15.20 5.66 -16.37
CA ARG A 29 -15.54 6.97 -16.96
C ARG A 29 -16.53 7.76 -16.09
N ASN A 30 -17.50 7.08 -15.46
CA ASN A 30 -18.46 7.72 -14.58
C ASN A 30 -17.79 8.32 -13.34
N ARG A 31 -16.72 7.69 -12.83
CA ARG A 31 -15.89 8.29 -11.77
C ARG A 31 -15.26 9.63 -12.20
N TRP A 32 -14.69 9.69 -13.40
CA TRP A 32 -14.17 10.97 -13.94
C TRP A 32 -15.29 12.00 -14.13
N ARG A 33 -16.47 11.57 -14.62
CA ARG A 33 -17.64 12.45 -14.78
C ARG A 33 -18.09 13.01 -13.43
N ARG A 34 -18.18 12.18 -12.39
CA ARG A 34 -18.53 12.59 -11.02
C ARG A 34 -17.63 13.71 -10.53
N ALA A 35 -16.31 13.60 -10.73
CA ALA A 35 -15.35 14.62 -10.31
C ALA A 35 -15.57 15.99 -10.97
N GLN A 36 -16.24 16.04 -12.13
CA GLN A 36 -16.58 17.28 -12.84
C GLN A 36 -17.94 17.88 -12.40
N VAL A 37 -18.72 17.16 -11.59
CA VAL A 37 -20.01 17.64 -11.08
C VAL A 37 -19.78 18.54 -9.87
N ALA A 38 -20.54 19.63 -9.76
CA ALA A 38 -20.48 20.54 -8.62
C ALA A 38 -21.21 19.96 -7.38
N GLU A 39 -20.83 20.42 -6.20
CA GLU A 39 -21.60 20.13 -4.98
C GLU A 39 -22.98 20.81 -5.03
N PRO A 40 -24.03 20.22 -4.42
CA PRO A 40 -24.03 18.99 -3.60
C PRO A 40 -24.22 17.69 -4.42
N LEU A 41 -24.52 17.79 -5.73
CA LEU A 41 -24.88 16.64 -6.55
C LEU A 41 -23.76 15.59 -6.67
N ARG A 42 -22.50 16.01 -6.51
CA ARG A 42 -21.33 15.12 -6.58
C ARG A 42 -21.42 13.97 -5.58
N THR A 43 -21.80 14.25 -4.33
CA THR A 43 -21.86 13.25 -3.25
C THR A 43 -23.04 12.30 -3.42
N GLU A 44 -24.14 12.74 -4.03
CA GLU A 44 -25.31 11.90 -4.33
C GLU A 44 -25.07 10.87 -5.45
N ILE A 45 -24.05 11.08 -6.29
CA ILE A 45 -23.72 10.18 -7.39
C ILE A 45 -22.91 8.98 -6.87
N THR A 46 -23.60 7.87 -6.67
CA THR A 46 -23.00 6.60 -6.26
C THR A 46 -22.30 5.86 -7.42
N PRO A 47 -21.23 5.10 -7.14
CA PRO A 47 -20.59 4.22 -8.11
C PRO A 47 -21.59 3.23 -8.72
N LYS A 48 -21.41 2.92 -10.01
CA LYS A 48 -22.16 1.86 -10.68
C LYS A 48 -21.41 0.54 -10.50
N ASN A 49 -21.69 -0.13 -9.38
CA ASN A 49 -21.13 -1.45 -9.06
C ASN A 49 -21.48 -2.47 -10.16
N ILE A 50 -20.61 -3.48 -10.32
CA ILE A 50 -20.68 -4.42 -11.44
C ILE A 50 -20.81 -5.84 -10.91
N LEU A 51 -21.73 -6.62 -11.49
CA LEU A 51 -21.78 -8.07 -11.31
C LEU A 51 -21.34 -8.77 -12.61
N MET A 52 -20.25 -9.53 -12.55
CA MET A 52 -19.75 -10.31 -13.67
C MET A 52 -20.20 -11.77 -13.56
N ILE A 53 -20.97 -12.22 -14.56
CA ILE A 53 -21.47 -13.59 -14.64
C ILE A 53 -20.74 -14.33 -15.75
N GLY A 54 -20.24 -15.53 -15.45
CA GLY A 54 -19.63 -16.42 -16.44
C GLY A 54 -18.80 -17.52 -15.79
N PRO A 55 -18.32 -18.53 -16.55
CA PRO A 55 -17.56 -19.62 -15.99
C PRO A 55 -16.20 -19.17 -15.43
N THR A 56 -15.52 -20.05 -14.71
CA THR A 56 -14.14 -19.81 -14.25
C THR A 56 -13.18 -19.70 -15.45
N GLY A 57 -12.07 -18.99 -15.28
CA GLY A 57 -11.02 -18.90 -16.31
C GLY A 57 -11.29 -17.96 -17.49
N VAL A 58 -12.47 -17.34 -17.61
CA VAL A 58 -12.79 -16.41 -18.74
C VAL A 58 -12.19 -15.00 -18.60
N GLY A 59 -11.43 -14.72 -17.55
CA GLY A 59 -10.74 -13.45 -17.36
C GLY A 59 -11.47 -12.40 -16.50
N LYS A 60 -12.52 -12.76 -15.74
CA LYS A 60 -13.27 -11.81 -14.87
C LYS A 60 -12.37 -11.03 -13.92
N THR A 61 -11.52 -11.74 -13.17
CA THR A 61 -10.55 -11.13 -12.25
C THR A 61 -9.49 -10.31 -12.98
N GLU A 62 -9.05 -10.75 -14.17
CA GLU A 62 -8.02 -10.06 -14.94
C GLU A 62 -8.52 -8.72 -15.48
N ILE A 63 -9.79 -8.64 -15.91
CA ILE A 63 -10.43 -7.37 -16.31
C ILE A 63 -10.41 -6.38 -15.15
N ALA A 64 -10.83 -6.79 -13.95
CA ALA A 64 -10.86 -5.91 -12.77
C ALA A 64 -9.44 -5.49 -12.34
N ARG A 65 -8.48 -6.42 -12.33
CA ARG A 65 -7.08 -6.14 -11.99
C ARG A 65 -6.43 -5.15 -12.97
N ARG A 66 -6.68 -5.31 -14.27
CA ARG A 66 -6.16 -4.41 -15.31
C ARG A 66 -6.81 -3.05 -15.27
N LEU A 67 -8.12 -2.99 -15.00
CA LEU A 67 -8.83 -1.73 -14.78
C LEU A 67 -8.21 -0.94 -13.63
N ALA A 68 -7.93 -1.58 -12.50
CA ALA A 68 -7.32 -0.92 -11.35
C ALA A 68 -5.93 -0.37 -11.65
N ARG A 69 -5.08 -1.17 -12.32
CA ARG A 69 -3.75 -0.72 -12.78
C ARG A 69 -3.86 0.47 -13.73
N LEU A 70 -4.79 0.44 -14.67
CA LEU A 70 -5.01 1.53 -15.62
C LEU A 70 -5.44 2.83 -14.92
N ALA A 71 -6.27 2.70 -13.88
CA ALA A 71 -6.76 3.82 -13.09
C ALA A 71 -5.77 4.26 -11.98
N ASN A 72 -4.63 3.58 -11.82
CA ASN A 72 -3.74 3.73 -10.66
C ASN A 72 -4.49 3.65 -9.30
N ALA A 73 -5.50 2.79 -9.24
CA ALA A 73 -6.42 2.63 -8.13
C ALA A 73 -5.97 1.51 -7.17
N PRO A 74 -6.13 1.68 -5.84
CA PRO A 74 -6.01 0.58 -4.89
C PRO A 74 -6.98 -0.55 -5.23
N PHE A 75 -6.49 -1.80 -5.17
CA PHE A 75 -7.27 -2.97 -5.57
C PHE A 75 -7.09 -4.13 -4.60
N VAL A 76 -8.20 -4.68 -4.12
CA VAL A 76 -8.21 -5.90 -3.30
C VAL A 76 -9.11 -6.96 -3.93
N LYS A 77 -8.64 -8.21 -3.96
CA LYS A 77 -9.43 -9.39 -4.32
C LYS A 77 -9.77 -10.14 -3.04
N VAL A 78 -11.04 -10.43 -2.82
CA VAL A 78 -11.50 -11.26 -1.71
C VAL A 78 -12.50 -12.31 -2.20
N GLU A 79 -12.41 -13.52 -1.67
CA GLU A 79 -13.38 -14.59 -1.92
C GLU A 79 -14.54 -14.46 -0.93
N ALA A 80 -15.79 -14.44 -1.43
CA ALA A 80 -16.97 -14.25 -0.60
C ALA A 80 -17.16 -15.37 0.44
N THR A 81 -16.70 -16.58 0.13
CA THR A 81 -16.78 -17.76 1.00
C THR A 81 -15.91 -17.64 2.26
N LYS A 82 -14.90 -16.75 2.25
CA LYS A 82 -14.01 -16.47 3.39
C LYS A 82 -14.76 -15.99 4.65
N PHE A 83 -15.96 -15.42 4.48
CA PHE A 83 -16.76 -14.85 5.55
C PHE A 83 -17.89 -15.78 6.05
N THR A 84 -17.99 -17.00 5.53
CA THR A 84 -18.99 -17.97 6.02
C THR A 84 -18.54 -18.63 7.33
N GLU A 85 -19.47 -19.26 8.07
CA GLU A 85 -19.28 -19.82 9.43
C GLU A 85 -18.01 -20.65 9.65
N VAL A 86 -17.55 -21.44 8.66
CA VAL A 86 -16.32 -22.25 8.79
C VAL A 86 -15.03 -21.39 8.79
N GLY A 87 -15.12 -20.13 8.34
CA GLY A 87 -14.05 -19.13 8.37
C GLY A 87 -14.35 -17.90 9.25
N TYR A 88 -15.49 -17.86 9.95
CA TYR A 88 -15.97 -16.68 10.70
C TYR A 88 -15.33 -16.52 12.09
N VAL A 89 -14.43 -17.43 12.51
CA VAL A 89 -13.62 -17.22 13.71
C VAL A 89 -12.55 -16.17 13.40
N GLY A 90 -12.92 -14.89 13.56
CA GLY A 90 -11.99 -13.76 13.59
C GLY A 90 -11.82 -12.94 12.31
N ARG A 91 -12.68 -13.08 11.28
CA ARG A 91 -12.62 -12.24 10.07
C ARG A 91 -13.92 -11.51 9.77
N ASP A 92 -13.96 -10.28 10.27
CA ASP A 92 -14.95 -9.24 9.99
C ASP A 92 -14.88 -8.77 8.52
N VAL A 93 -16.04 -8.52 7.89
CA VAL A 93 -16.15 -8.01 6.50
C VAL A 93 -15.44 -6.67 6.32
N ASP A 94 -15.33 -5.86 7.37
CA ASP A 94 -14.58 -4.61 7.37
C ASP A 94 -13.08 -4.81 7.06
N SER A 95 -12.55 -6.03 7.26
CA SER A 95 -11.19 -6.38 6.88
C SER A 95 -10.92 -6.14 5.39
N ILE A 96 -11.94 -6.20 4.53
CA ILE A 96 -11.81 -5.88 3.10
C ILE A 96 -11.28 -4.44 2.91
N ILE A 97 -11.83 -3.49 3.66
CA ILE A 97 -11.45 -2.08 3.58
C ILE A 97 -10.10 -1.83 4.24
N ARG A 98 -9.81 -2.53 5.35
CA ARG A 98 -8.49 -2.48 6.02
C ARG A 98 -7.39 -2.99 5.07
N ASP A 99 -7.60 -4.13 4.41
CA ASP A 99 -6.68 -4.71 3.43
C ASP A 99 -6.48 -3.76 2.23
N LEU A 100 -7.56 -3.16 1.73
CA LEU A 100 -7.49 -2.16 0.64
C LEU A 100 -6.65 -0.94 1.04
N MET A 101 -6.79 -0.48 2.28
CA MET A 101 -6.02 0.63 2.82
C MET A 101 -4.53 0.30 2.98
N GLU A 102 -4.20 -0.92 3.42
CA GLU A 102 -2.80 -1.38 3.51
C GLU A 102 -2.14 -1.41 2.13
N ILE A 103 -2.87 -1.87 1.10
CA ILE A 103 -2.38 -1.88 -0.29
C ILE A 103 -2.12 -0.44 -0.77
N ALA A 104 -3.04 0.49 -0.50
CA ALA A 104 -2.88 1.90 -0.88
C ALA A 104 -1.66 2.56 -0.22
N ILE A 105 -1.47 2.36 1.09
CA ILE A 105 -0.31 2.86 1.84
C ILE A 105 0.99 2.32 1.25
N LYS A 106 1.04 1.01 0.99
CA LYS A 106 2.22 0.37 0.44
C LYS A 106 2.58 0.95 -0.93
N ASP A 107 1.60 1.04 -1.83
CA ASP A 107 1.80 1.56 -3.19
C ASP A 107 2.28 3.02 -3.18
N LEU A 108 1.68 3.86 -2.32
CA LEU A 108 2.08 5.27 -2.20
C LEU A 108 3.46 5.43 -1.57
N ARG A 109 3.78 4.65 -0.53
CA ARG A 109 5.12 4.65 0.07
C ARG A 109 6.18 4.22 -0.94
N GLU A 110 5.93 3.19 -1.74
CA GLU A 110 6.86 2.78 -2.80
C GLU A 110 7.07 3.89 -3.85
N ARG A 111 6.01 4.63 -4.23
CA ARG A 111 6.13 5.78 -5.16
C ARG A 111 6.90 6.93 -4.53
N ALA A 112 6.62 7.26 -3.26
CA ALA A 112 7.32 8.31 -2.54
C ALA A 112 8.82 8.01 -2.39
N MET A 113 9.16 6.77 -1.99
CA MET A 113 10.55 6.29 -1.90
C MET A 113 11.29 6.41 -3.24
N LYS A 114 10.63 6.05 -4.34
CA LYS A 114 11.20 6.21 -5.70
C LYS A 114 11.40 7.67 -6.07
N ALA A 115 10.47 8.56 -5.71
CA ALA A 115 10.56 9.98 -6.02
C ALA A 115 11.71 10.68 -5.29
N VAL A 116 12.03 10.26 -4.06
CA VAL A 116 13.13 10.83 -3.26
C VAL A 116 14.47 10.13 -3.49
N ARG A 117 14.51 9.06 -4.29
CA ARG A 117 15.68 8.17 -4.40
C ARG A 117 16.97 8.90 -4.78
N ALA A 118 16.93 9.76 -5.80
CA ALA A 118 18.11 10.50 -6.25
C ALA A 118 18.67 11.41 -5.14
N ARG A 119 17.79 12.13 -4.43
CA ARG A 119 18.19 12.99 -3.30
C ARG A 119 18.72 12.19 -2.12
N ALA A 120 18.16 11.00 -1.87
CA ALA A 120 18.62 10.09 -0.85
C ALA A 120 20.00 9.51 -1.19
N GLU A 121 20.27 9.21 -2.46
CA GLU A 121 21.58 8.76 -2.94
C GLU A 121 22.64 9.86 -2.80
N ASP A 122 22.33 11.11 -3.18
CA ASP A 122 23.24 12.25 -2.98
C ASP A 122 23.55 12.46 -1.47
N ALA A 123 22.53 12.39 -0.60
CA ALA A 123 22.71 12.51 0.84
C ALA A 123 23.51 11.33 1.44
N ALA A 124 23.32 10.12 0.91
CA ALA A 124 24.09 8.94 1.31
C ALA A 124 25.56 9.06 0.88
N GLU A 125 25.83 9.56 -0.33
CA GLU A 125 27.19 9.89 -0.78
C GLU A 125 27.86 10.87 0.19
N ASP A 126 27.15 11.91 0.61
CA ASP A 126 27.68 12.88 1.58
C ASP A 126 28.05 12.26 2.91
N ARG A 127 27.20 11.38 3.46
CA ARG A 127 27.51 10.66 4.70
C ARG A 127 28.72 9.74 4.55
N VAL A 128 28.88 9.08 3.41
CA VAL A 128 30.08 8.26 3.13
C VAL A 128 31.33 9.13 3.02
N LEU A 129 31.23 10.29 2.36
CA LEU A 129 32.34 11.24 2.24
C LEU A 129 32.76 11.80 3.60
N ASP A 130 31.83 12.06 4.51
CA ASP A 130 32.14 12.53 5.87
C ASP A 130 32.93 11.49 6.69
N VAL A 131 32.68 10.19 6.44
CA VAL A 131 33.45 9.09 7.06
C VAL A 131 34.84 8.96 6.44
N LEU A 132 34.96 9.12 5.12
CA LEU A 132 36.22 9.00 4.39
C LEU A 132 37.13 10.22 4.56
N LEU A 133 36.54 11.40 4.72
CA LEU A 133 37.20 12.69 4.86
C LEU A 133 36.68 13.39 6.12
N PRO A 134 37.02 12.87 7.32
CA PRO A 134 36.56 13.47 8.56
C PRO A 134 36.99 14.95 8.61
N PRO A 135 36.07 15.89 8.89
CA PRO A 135 36.42 17.30 8.98
C PRO A 135 37.49 17.49 10.06
N ALA A 136 38.41 18.44 9.84
CA ALA A 136 39.39 18.80 10.84
C ALA A 136 38.66 19.17 12.13
N ARG A 137 38.87 18.41 13.22
CA ARG A 137 38.28 18.73 14.52
C ARG A 137 38.75 20.14 14.90
N PRO A 138 37.85 21.06 15.26
CA PRO A 138 38.26 22.34 15.81
C PRO A 138 39.07 22.04 17.09
N VAL A 139 40.33 22.48 17.09
CA VAL A 139 41.21 22.36 18.24
C VAL A 139 40.91 23.55 19.16
N GLY A 140 39.99 23.38 20.11
CA GLY A 140 39.65 24.40 21.11
C GLY A 140 38.25 24.21 21.72
N PHE A 141 38.16 24.31 23.05
CA PHE A 141 36.87 24.33 23.76
C PHE A 141 36.10 25.60 23.36
N GLY A 142 34.99 25.44 22.62
CA GLY A 142 34.08 26.54 22.26
C GLY A 142 34.21 27.08 20.83
N ALA A 143 34.96 26.43 19.93
CA ALA A 143 34.97 26.78 18.52
C ALA A 143 33.89 25.99 17.76
N ASP A 144 32.93 26.70 17.15
CA ASP A 144 32.01 26.12 16.17
C ASP A 144 32.81 25.42 15.07
N ALA A 145 32.35 24.24 14.65
CA ALA A 145 32.95 23.53 13.54
C ALA A 145 32.93 24.44 12.30
N PRO A 146 34.07 24.63 11.59
CA PRO A 146 34.05 25.39 10.36
C PRO A 146 33.04 24.77 9.39
N PRO A 147 32.33 25.57 8.58
CA PRO A 147 31.38 25.06 7.61
C PRO A 147 32.07 24.00 6.74
N VAL A 148 31.35 22.93 6.42
CA VAL A 148 31.83 21.83 5.58
C VAL A 148 32.15 22.40 4.20
N ASP A 149 33.40 22.82 4.03
CA ASP A 149 33.85 23.44 2.80
C ASP A 149 33.83 22.38 1.69
N GLU A 150 33.24 22.69 0.53
CA GLU A 150 33.32 21.85 -0.68
C GLU A 150 34.75 21.89 -1.23
N SER A 151 35.70 21.37 -0.46
CA SER A 151 37.09 21.35 -0.85
C SER A 151 37.25 20.60 -2.18
N ALA A 152 38.21 21.02 -3.00
CA ALA A 152 38.57 20.32 -4.23
C ALA A 152 38.86 18.81 -4.00
N THR A 153 39.25 18.43 -2.78
CA THR A 153 39.43 17.05 -2.35
C THR A 153 38.08 16.31 -2.24
N ARG A 154 37.05 16.90 -1.64
CA ARG A 154 35.71 16.29 -1.51
C ARG A 154 35.09 16.03 -2.89
N GLN A 155 35.22 16.98 -3.83
CA GLN A 155 34.74 16.81 -5.19
C GLN A 155 35.46 15.67 -5.94
N LYS A 156 36.79 15.55 -5.79
CA LYS A 156 37.56 14.43 -6.36
C LYS A 156 37.13 13.09 -5.78
N PHE A 157 36.92 12.99 -4.47
CA PHE A 157 36.45 11.76 -3.82
C PHE A 157 35.02 11.41 -4.21
N ARG A 158 34.13 12.39 -4.35
CA ARG A 158 32.76 12.16 -4.86
C ARG A 158 32.79 11.58 -6.27
N LYS A 159 33.66 12.11 -7.15
CA LYS A 159 33.86 11.55 -8.50
C LYS A 159 34.32 10.09 -8.43
N LYS A 160 35.34 9.78 -7.63
CA LYS A 160 35.84 8.40 -7.43
C LYS A 160 34.81 7.45 -6.85
N LEU A 161 33.95 7.96 -5.96
CA LEU A 161 32.84 7.19 -5.37
C LEU A 161 31.82 6.81 -6.45
N ARG A 162 31.43 7.75 -7.30
CA ARG A 162 30.50 7.51 -8.43
C ARG A 162 31.10 6.62 -9.52
N GLU A 163 32.41 6.67 -9.71
CA GLU A 163 33.15 5.80 -10.63
C GLU A 163 33.37 4.38 -10.06
N GLY A 164 33.00 4.12 -8.80
CA GLY A 164 33.12 2.81 -8.14
C GLY A 164 34.54 2.46 -7.70
N GLU A 165 35.50 3.39 -7.75
CA GLU A 165 36.89 3.15 -7.36
C GLU A 165 37.06 2.85 -5.86
N LEU A 166 36.04 3.17 -5.05
CA LEU A 166 36.07 3.06 -3.60
C LEU A 166 35.18 1.92 -3.06
N ASP A 167 34.48 1.18 -3.93
CA ASP A 167 33.46 0.19 -3.57
C ASP A 167 33.95 -0.85 -2.54
N ASP A 168 35.19 -1.32 -2.68
CA ASP A 168 35.78 -2.38 -1.85
C ASP A 168 36.42 -1.90 -0.55
N LYS A 169 36.53 -0.58 -0.34
CA LYS A 169 37.06 -0.06 0.93
C LYS A 169 36.09 -0.33 2.07
N GLU A 170 36.62 -0.73 3.21
CA GLU A 170 35.83 -0.89 4.43
C GLU A 170 35.75 0.44 5.19
N ILE A 171 34.55 0.80 5.61
CA ILE A 171 34.26 1.98 6.40
C ILE A 171 33.38 1.62 7.60
N ASP A 172 33.54 2.36 8.68
CA ASP A 172 32.68 2.25 9.86
C ASP A 172 31.54 3.27 9.75
N VAL A 173 30.32 2.78 9.61
CA VAL A 173 29.13 3.62 9.41
C VAL A 173 28.15 3.42 10.56
N GLU A 174 27.65 4.53 11.11
CA GLU A 174 26.54 4.50 12.05
C GLU A 174 25.23 4.28 11.30
N VAL A 175 24.65 3.09 11.49
CA VAL A 175 23.37 2.71 10.89
C VAL A 175 22.34 2.51 11.99
N ALA A 176 21.09 2.89 11.74
CA ALA A 176 19.98 2.57 12.63
C ALA A 176 19.83 1.05 12.76
N VAL A 177 19.90 0.52 13.99
CA VAL A 177 19.66 -0.90 14.25
C VAL A 177 18.22 -1.06 14.69
N ALA A 178 17.45 -1.88 13.97
CA ALA A 178 16.14 -2.30 14.43
C ALA A 178 16.30 -2.99 15.80
N PRO A 179 15.54 -2.60 16.84
CA PRO A 179 15.63 -3.26 18.13
C PRO A 179 15.39 -4.75 17.92
N ALA A 180 16.30 -5.59 18.43
CA ALA A 180 16.13 -7.03 18.38
C ALA A 180 14.77 -7.38 18.98
N SER A 181 13.93 -8.09 18.22
CA SER A 181 12.67 -8.61 18.71
C SER A 181 12.97 -9.59 19.84
N MET A 182 12.82 -9.13 21.08
CA MET A 182 12.75 -10.04 22.23
C MET A 182 11.45 -10.84 22.05
N GLU A 183 11.59 -12.09 21.62
CA GLU A 183 10.51 -13.06 21.73
C GLU A 183 10.33 -13.35 23.22
N ILE A 184 9.37 -12.67 23.84
CA ILE A 184 8.94 -12.95 25.20
C ILE A 184 8.11 -14.24 25.11
N LEU A 185 8.63 -15.33 25.67
CA LEU A 185 7.89 -16.58 25.78
C LEU A 185 6.73 -16.38 26.77
N THR A 186 5.53 -16.07 26.27
CA THR A 186 4.35 -15.84 27.12
C THR A 186 3.39 -17.02 27.16
N PRO A 187 2.74 -17.29 28.31
CA PRO A 187 1.71 -18.31 28.44
C PRO A 187 0.52 -18.07 27.50
N PRO A 188 -0.16 -19.14 27.03
CA PRO A 188 -1.33 -19.02 26.15
C PRO A 188 -2.44 -18.21 26.82
N GLY A 189 -3.01 -17.24 26.08
CA GLY A 189 -4.06 -16.31 26.56
C GLY A 189 -3.60 -14.87 26.80
N MET A 190 -2.31 -14.54 26.59
CA MET A 190 -1.73 -13.19 26.79
C MET A 190 -1.10 -12.60 25.51
N GLU A 191 -1.37 -13.19 24.34
CA GLU A 191 -0.74 -12.83 23.05
C GLU A 191 -1.09 -11.42 22.55
N GLU A 192 -2.28 -10.92 22.86
CA GLU A 192 -2.72 -9.59 22.43
C GLU A 192 -2.04 -8.47 23.24
N LEU A 193 -1.79 -8.73 24.52
CA LEU A 193 -1.15 -7.82 25.45
C LEU A 193 0.36 -7.69 25.18
N THR A 194 1.01 -8.77 24.72
CA THR A 194 2.42 -8.74 24.32
C THR A 194 2.66 -7.98 23.03
N GLY A 195 1.77 -8.11 22.03
CA GLY A 195 1.85 -7.33 20.80
C GLY A 195 1.74 -5.81 21.05
N GLN A 196 0.85 -5.42 21.97
CA GLN A 196 0.70 -4.02 22.39
C GLN A 196 1.90 -3.50 23.20
N LEU A 197 2.49 -4.32 24.08
CA LEU A 197 3.71 -3.96 24.82
C LEU A 197 4.94 -3.88 23.91
N GLN A 198 5.09 -4.78 22.93
CA GLN A 198 6.18 -4.74 21.95
C GLN A 198 6.13 -3.46 21.10
N SER A 199 4.94 -3.08 20.63
CA SER A 199 4.77 -1.84 19.85
C SER A 199 5.03 -0.58 20.68
N MET A 200 4.66 -0.57 21.97
CA MET A 200 5.08 0.50 22.90
C MET A 200 6.60 0.53 23.12
N PHE A 201 7.26 -0.61 23.32
CA PHE A 201 8.72 -0.69 23.51
C PHE A 201 9.51 -0.26 22.26
N GLN A 202 9.01 -0.58 21.06
CA GLN A 202 9.62 -0.13 19.80
C GLN A 202 9.51 1.40 19.62
N ASN A 203 8.43 2.02 20.09
CA ASN A 203 8.25 3.47 20.03
C ASN A 203 8.99 4.23 21.15
N MET A 204 9.26 3.61 22.30
CA MET A 204 10.03 4.22 23.40
C MET A 204 11.54 3.99 23.31
N GLY A 205 11.98 2.94 22.61
CA GLY A 205 13.38 2.70 22.33
C GLY A 205 13.88 3.63 21.22
N ALA A 206 14.42 4.79 21.61
CA ALA A 206 15.15 5.69 20.71
C ALA A 206 15.99 4.89 19.71
N GLN A 207 15.87 5.21 18.41
CA GLN A 207 16.62 4.58 17.31
C GLN A 207 18.10 4.48 17.68
N ARG A 208 18.53 3.33 18.21
CA ARG A 208 19.92 3.10 18.59
C ARG A 208 20.71 2.94 17.30
N ARG A 209 21.51 3.95 16.96
CA ARG A 209 22.50 3.85 15.89
C ARG A 209 23.70 3.06 16.42
N ARG A 210 24.19 2.11 15.64
CA ARG A 210 25.40 1.34 15.97
C ARG A 210 26.39 1.48 14.83
N ALA A 211 27.64 1.76 15.18
CA ALA A 211 28.74 1.67 14.23
C ALA A 211 28.88 0.23 13.74
N ARG A 212 28.78 0.04 12.44
CA ARG A 212 28.99 -1.24 11.77
C ARG A 212 30.00 -1.06 10.66
N LYS A 213 31.04 -1.89 10.68
CA LYS A 213 32.02 -1.98 9.60
C LYS A 213 31.41 -2.68 8.40
N MET A 214 31.46 -2.05 7.23
CA MET A 214 30.98 -2.62 5.97
C MET A 214 31.71 -2.00 4.77
N ARG A 215 31.55 -2.58 3.58
CA ARG A 215 32.12 -2.02 2.35
C ARG A 215 31.37 -0.76 1.94
N VAL A 216 32.06 0.20 1.31
CA VAL A 216 31.47 1.44 0.78
C VAL A 216 30.24 1.17 -0.09
N LYS A 217 30.31 0.15 -0.96
CA LYS A 217 29.17 -0.24 -1.81
C LYS A 217 27.93 -0.64 -1.03
N GLU A 218 28.11 -1.36 0.08
CA GLU A 218 27.01 -1.78 0.95
C GLU A 218 26.50 -0.62 1.79
N ALA A 219 27.42 0.20 2.31
CA ALA A 219 27.12 1.41 3.05
C ALA A 219 26.25 2.38 2.24
N LEU A 220 26.60 2.64 0.97
CA LEU A 220 25.82 3.51 0.08
C LEU A 220 24.38 3.03 -0.07
N ARG A 221 24.14 1.72 -0.22
CA ARG A 221 22.79 1.17 -0.32
C ARG A 221 22.00 1.36 0.97
N VAL A 222 22.58 0.98 2.09
CA VAL A 222 21.93 1.05 3.41
C VAL A 222 21.64 2.50 3.80
N LEU A 223 22.60 3.40 3.58
CA LEU A 223 22.44 4.82 3.85
C LEU A 223 21.42 5.47 2.92
N ALA A 224 21.40 5.13 1.64
CA ALA A 224 20.40 5.65 0.72
C ALA A 224 18.98 5.19 1.10
N ASP A 225 18.82 3.96 1.58
CA ASP A 225 17.53 3.48 2.10
C ASP A 225 17.12 4.21 3.38
N GLU A 226 18.05 4.47 4.30
CA GLU A 226 17.82 5.24 5.53
C GLU A 226 17.43 6.70 5.23
N GLU A 227 18.18 7.39 4.36
CA GLU A 227 17.87 8.76 3.97
C GLU A 227 16.57 8.85 3.16
N ALA A 228 16.28 7.87 2.29
CA ALA A 228 15.00 7.81 1.59
C ALA A 228 13.83 7.67 2.57
N ALA A 229 13.93 6.77 3.54
CA ALA A 229 12.90 6.58 4.57
C ALA A 229 12.70 7.84 5.42
N ARG A 230 13.76 8.60 5.68
CA ARG A 230 13.70 9.88 6.40
C ARG A 230 13.06 11.01 5.59
N LEU A 231 13.29 11.04 4.28
CA LEU A 231 12.75 12.07 3.38
C LEU A 231 11.25 11.89 3.09
N VAL A 232 10.73 10.69 3.32
CA VAL A 232 9.31 10.36 3.10
C VAL A 232 8.45 10.87 4.27
N ASN A 233 7.40 11.63 3.95
CA ASN A 233 6.42 12.07 4.93
C ASN A 233 5.29 11.04 5.08
N GLU A 234 5.33 10.30 6.20
CA GLU A 234 4.33 9.26 6.51
C GLU A 234 2.91 9.81 6.73
N ASP A 235 2.76 11.03 7.24
CA ASP A 235 1.43 11.62 7.47
C ASP A 235 0.80 12.07 6.16
N GLU A 236 1.60 12.61 5.24
CA GLU A 236 1.15 12.91 3.88
C GLU A 236 0.73 11.65 3.13
N ILE A 237 1.50 10.56 3.25
CA ILE A 237 1.13 9.26 2.65
C ILE A 237 -0.21 8.77 3.21
N LYS A 238 -0.45 8.88 4.52
CA LYS A 238 -1.74 8.47 5.11
C LYS A 238 -2.90 9.25 4.53
N LEU A 239 -2.78 10.58 4.43
CA LEU A 239 -3.82 11.44 3.87
C LEU A 239 -4.09 11.12 2.40
N GLN A 240 -3.03 10.96 1.60
CA GLN A 240 -3.15 10.58 0.18
C GLN A 240 -3.75 9.18 0.02
N ALA A 241 -3.41 8.24 0.90
CA ALA A 241 -3.96 6.88 0.86
C ALA A 241 -5.45 6.85 1.20
N LEU A 242 -5.88 7.64 2.20
CA LEU A 242 -7.30 7.78 2.53
C LEU A 242 -8.09 8.29 1.32
N ASP A 243 -7.64 9.39 0.71
CA ASP A 243 -8.27 9.94 -0.50
C ASP A 243 -8.26 8.92 -1.67
N ALA A 244 -7.14 8.24 -1.89
CA ALA A 244 -7.03 7.23 -2.95
C ALA A 244 -7.98 6.05 -2.73
N VAL A 245 -8.19 5.60 -1.49
CA VAL A 245 -9.14 4.52 -1.20
C VAL A 245 -10.57 5.01 -1.36
N GLU A 246 -10.95 6.13 -0.77
CA GLU A 246 -12.32 6.65 -0.82
C GLU A 246 -12.74 7.02 -2.26
N GLN A 247 -11.87 7.74 -2.97
CA GLN A 247 -12.18 8.25 -4.30
C GLN A 247 -11.88 7.24 -5.39
N HIS A 248 -10.86 6.41 -5.21
CA HIS A 248 -10.30 5.57 -6.27
C HIS A 248 -10.29 4.06 -5.97
N GLY A 249 -10.64 3.61 -4.76
CA GLY A 249 -10.63 2.21 -4.39
C GLY A 249 -11.51 1.32 -5.29
N ILE A 250 -11.04 0.09 -5.51
CA ILE A 250 -11.75 -0.97 -6.22
C ILE A 250 -11.68 -2.27 -5.39
N VAL A 251 -12.85 -2.83 -5.08
CA VAL A 251 -12.98 -4.11 -4.38
C VAL A 251 -13.52 -5.15 -5.36
N PHE A 252 -12.82 -6.28 -5.49
CA PHE A 252 -13.28 -7.42 -6.27
C PHE A 252 -13.73 -8.55 -5.34
N LEU A 253 -15.04 -8.84 -5.37
CA LEU A 253 -15.66 -9.92 -4.61
C LEU A 253 -15.83 -11.14 -5.53
N ASP A 254 -14.97 -12.13 -5.35
CA ASP A 254 -15.01 -13.38 -6.13
C ASP A 254 -15.97 -14.39 -5.50
N GLU A 255 -16.53 -15.26 -6.34
CA GLU A 255 -17.45 -16.34 -5.93
C GLU A 255 -18.67 -15.88 -5.11
N ILE A 256 -19.25 -14.71 -5.45
CA ILE A 256 -20.42 -14.18 -4.76
C ILE A 256 -21.65 -15.10 -4.88
N ASP A 257 -21.69 -15.92 -5.94
CA ASP A 257 -22.74 -16.91 -6.17
C ASP A 257 -22.73 -18.05 -5.13
N LYS A 258 -21.62 -18.24 -4.41
CA LYS A 258 -21.52 -19.27 -3.35
C LYS A 258 -22.21 -18.87 -2.05
N ILE A 259 -22.41 -17.58 -1.83
CA ILE A 259 -23.15 -17.03 -0.68
C ILE A 259 -24.61 -16.69 -1.02
N ALA A 260 -25.03 -16.89 -2.28
CA ALA A 260 -26.43 -16.78 -2.68
C ALA A 260 -27.23 -18.00 -2.16
N THR A 261 -28.46 -17.76 -1.69
CA THR A 261 -29.36 -18.82 -1.21
C THR A 261 -30.06 -19.52 -2.35
N ARG A 262 -30.30 -20.83 -2.18
CA ARG A 262 -31.24 -21.58 -3.02
C ARG A 262 -32.64 -21.45 -2.44
N SER A 263 -33.65 -21.37 -3.29
CA SER A 263 -35.04 -21.08 -2.89
C SER A 263 -35.72 -22.11 -1.96
N ASP A 264 -35.13 -23.30 -1.74
CA ASP A 264 -35.84 -24.44 -1.12
C ASP A 264 -35.15 -25.10 0.12
N SER A 265 -34.13 -24.52 0.76
CA SER A 265 -33.29 -25.26 1.75
C SER A 265 -33.02 -24.56 3.10
N GLY A 266 -34.04 -24.43 3.95
CA GLY A 266 -34.04 -23.64 5.21
C GLY A 266 -33.13 -24.06 6.40
N GLY A 267 -31.89 -24.52 6.20
CA GLY A 267 -30.98 -24.89 7.31
C GLY A 267 -29.58 -24.25 7.24
N ALA A 268 -28.88 -24.39 6.12
CA ALA A 268 -27.54 -23.81 5.91
C ALA A 268 -27.56 -22.39 5.32
N ASP A 269 -28.76 -21.86 5.08
CA ASP A 269 -28.99 -20.59 4.38
C ASP A 269 -28.80 -19.36 5.29
N VAL A 270 -28.95 -19.50 6.62
CA VAL A 270 -28.81 -18.38 7.58
C VAL A 270 -27.40 -17.81 7.58
N SER A 271 -26.37 -18.66 7.56
CA SER A 271 -24.96 -18.24 7.51
C SER A 271 -24.61 -17.44 6.25
N ARG A 272 -25.09 -17.93 5.09
CA ARG A 272 -24.78 -17.35 3.79
C ARG A 272 -25.48 -16.01 3.56
N GLN A 273 -26.72 -15.90 4.03
CA GLN A 273 -27.45 -14.62 4.06
C GLN A 273 -26.80 -13.63 5.04
N GLY A 274 -26.25 -14.12 6.16
CA GLY A 274 -25.45 -13.32 7.09
C GLY A 274 -24.33 -12.56 6.38
N VAL A 275 -23.53 -13.25 5.56
CA VAL A 275 -22.45 -12.61 4.79
C VAL A 275 -22.96 -11.51 3.86
N GLN A 276 -24.07 -11.73 3.16
CA GLN A 276 -24.64 -10.69 2.28
C GLN A 276 -25.10 -9.47 3.08
N ARG A 277 -25.74 -9.69 4.23
CA ARG A 277 -26.18 -8.63 5.13
C ARG A 277 -25.00 -7.83 5.66
N ASP A 278 -23.90 -8.50 5.98
CA ASP A 278 -22.71 -7.86 6.53
C ASP A 278 -21.93 -7.10 5.43
N LEU A 279 -21.94 -7.58 4.18
CA LEU A 279 -21.36 -6.86 3.04
C LEU A 279 -22.18 -5.63 2.60
N LEU A 280 -23.49 -5.61 2.87
CA LEU A 280 -24.40 -4.57 2.39
C LEU A 280 -23.99 -3.14 2.84
N PRO A 281 -23.67 -2.88 4.12
CA PRO A 281 -23.17 -1.58 4.57
C PRO A 281 -21.95 -1.08 3.78
N LEU A 282 -21.03 -1.97 3.39
CA LEU A 282 -19.84 -1.58 2.62
C LEU A 282 -20.21 -1.07 1.23
N VAL A 283 -21.21 -1.68 0.59
CA VAL A 283 -21.66 -1.35 -0.78
C VAL A 283 -22.59 -0.13 -0.79
N GLU A 284 -23.43 0.04 0.25
CA GLU A 284 -24.35 1.17 0.39
C GLU A 284 -23.66 2.45 0.84
N GLY A 285 -22.54 2.32 1.55
CA GLY A 285 -21.79 3.46 2.12
C GLY A 285 -21.80 3.37 3.64
N THR A 286 -20.64 3.08 4.20
CA THR A 286 -20.40 3.08 5.65
C THR A 286 -19.02 3.66 5.94
N THR A 287 -18.76 3.92 7.22
CA THR A 287 -17.43 4.34 7.68
C THR A 287 -16.76 3.19 8.42
N VAL A 288 -15.63 2.72 7.90
CA VAL A 288 -14.83 1.65 8.50
C VAL A 288 -13.62 2.23 9.23
N SER A 289 -13.40 1.78 10.46
CA SER A 289 -12.21 2.16 11.23
C SER A 289 -10.99 1.35 10.79
N THR A 290 -9.87 2.05 10.54
CA THR A 290 -8.58 1.44 10.23
C THR A 290 -7.49 2.05 11.12
N LYS A 291 -6.33 1.39 11.21
CA LYS A 291 -5.15 1.95 11.92
C LYS A 291 -4.61 3.24 11.30
N TYR A 292 -5.07 3.62 10.11
CA TYR A 292 -4.66 4.83 9.38
C TYR A 292 -5.71 5.95 9.45
N GLY A 293 -6.87 5.69 10.05
CA GLY A 293 -8.00 6.62 10.10
C GLY A 293 -9.32 5.96 9.69
N MET A 294 -10.37 6.77 9.67
CA MET A 294 -11.70 6.35 9.23
C MET A 294 -11.78 6.42 7.69
N VAL A 295 -12.32 5.39 7.06
CA VAL A 295 -12.48 5.30 5.60
C VAL A 295 -13.97 5.23 5.26
N ARG A 296 -14.44 6.13 4.39
CA ARG A 296 -15.80 6.12 3.85
C ARG A 296 -15.89 5.28 2.57
N THR A 297 -16.86 4.38 2.50
CA THR A 297 -16.97 3.43 1.37
C THR A 297 -17.87 3.91 0.24
N ASP A 298 -18.54 5.06 0.38
CA ASP A 298 -19.57 5.61 -0.52
C ASP A 298 -19.18 5.68 -2.00
N HIS A 299 -17.87 5.79 -2.28
CA HIS A 299 -17.33 6.01 -3.61
C HIS A 299 -16.33 4.93 -4.09
N ILE A 300 -16.22 3.85 -3.32
CA ILE A 300 -15.48 2.64 -3.69
C ILE A 300 -16.27 1.87 -4.75
N LEU A 301 -15.57 1.42 -5.79
CA LEU A 301 -16.19 0.60 -6.84
C LEU A 301 -16.15 -0.87 -6.43
N PHE A 302 -17.32 -1.51 -6.31
CA PHE A 302 -17.43 -2.95 -6.09
C PHE A 302 -17.66 -3.68 -7.41
N ILE A 303 -16.85 -4.70 -7.67
CA ILE A 303 -16.99 -5.64 -8.78
C ILE A 303 -17.17 -7.02 -8.17
N ALA A 304 -18.39 -7.55 -8.20
CA ALA A 304 -18.68 -8.91 -7.79
C ALA A 304 -18.59 -9.86 -9.00
N SER A 305 -18.22 -11.12 -8.77
CA SER A 305 -18.25 -12.12 -9.83
C SER A 305 -18.67 -13.50 -9.33
N GLY A 306 -19.28 -14.28 -10.22
CA GLY A 306 -19.75 -15.62 -9.92
C GLY A 306 -19.98 -16.45 -11.18
N ALA A 307 -20.07 -17.76 -11.01
CA ALA A 307 -20.42 -18.68 -12.09
C ALA A 307 -21.93 -18.74 -12.32
N PHE A 308 -22.71 -18.71 -11.23
CA PHE A 308 -24.18 -18.80 -11.26
C PHE A 308 -24.68 -20.06 -11.99
N HIS A 309 -23.94 -21.17 -11.90
CA HIS A 309 -24.34 -22.46 -12.49
C HIS A 309 -25.48 -23.16 -11.73
N LEU A 310 -25.83 -22.67 -10.55
CA LEU A 310 -26.74 -23.31 -9.59
C LEU A 310 -27.94 -22.41 -9.25
N SER A 311 -28.25 -21.49 -10.17
CA SER A 311 -29.32 -20.49 -10.10
C SER A 311 -30.40 -20.80 -11.13
#